data_AF-A0A2A6JHG6-F1
#
_entry.id   AF-A0A2A6JHG6-F1
#
_cell.length_a   1.000
_cell.length_b   1.000
_cell.length_c   1.000
_cell.angle_alpha   90.00
_cell.angle_beta   90.00
_cell.angle_gamma   90.00
#
_symmetry.space_group_name_H-M   'P 1'
#
loop_
_entity.id
_entity.type
_entity.pdbx_description
1 polymer ?
#
loop_
_entity_poly.entity_id
_entity_poly.type
_entity_poly.pdbx_seq_one_letter_code
_entity_poly.pdbx_strand_id
1 'polypeptide(L)'
;MAASAIRRPPLVSYSDRPISRGIVTPTSAFGPKEPSLELAGAVVSEGTTVGTTIGALSVLFGSGSYIFTKTADPDGKFAISGANLNLAVAVDYETKTSHSVTVQANNGVDAPISRTFSIAVANVIEGTLGPTTANFQTTNAAGTVIATVTGLDAGANETIVGITPNDGRLAIASGNQVVKGLSASTAGTINATVTTSTGRTLGITVTIVEGGSLRNVSTRNLLPSVSSTAIKSARGRSQMIARDAITSAKFVFPNWFAAQFGATSPYIEQNGPSALSIQAAVEYPAGVFTPILFSGSTTGTIPAGANLVSDDTALSIPEDAQYAIRWRINGTGGLVYVSATSPAVTSSAFGDAFDSAATVNSLADNTQNAADAYTNNGPGAYYGPIAVLSVSARESIIAFGTSITHGENDTLDSTLDLGIIARGAGVNFGYINCGVRGDSAYRAVNVLGTGNFAKRAALAQYATKAIIEYGPNDIGTVEARTAAQCLADRATLYAYLKSVAPGIKIYQTTTTPLATSTDAFATTGNQTPNATITPKITEINDAVRAGGIANLDGYYDVSDVVSTARNSGIWKCPAGYTPMTNSGGLHPLQAGYKYVRDSGIFAA
;
A
#
# COMPACT_ATOMS: atom_id res chain seq x y z
N MET A 1 -53.08 35.94 5.86
CA MET A 1 -53.30 35.74 4.40
C MET A 1 -52.52 34.49 4.00
N ALA A 2 -53.05 33.40 3.46
CA ALA A 2 -54.40 32.94 3.17
C ALA A 2 -54.52 31.48 3.69
N ALA A 3 -55.72 31.10 4.13
CA ALA A 3 -56.06 29.89 4.87
C ALA A 3 -56.34 28.70 3.92
N SER A 4 -56.04 27.45 4.34
CA SER A 4 -57.01 26.43 4.83
C SER A 4 -57.91 25.86 3.71
N ALA A 5 -58.24 24.57 3.59
CA ALA A 5 -58.15 23.43 4.50
C ALA A 5 -58.33 22.12 3.71
N ILE A 6 -57.86 21.06 4.34
CA ILE A 6 -58.29 19.66 4.19
C ILE A 6 -59.82 19.53 4.26
N ARG A 7 -60.43 18.78 3.35
CA ARG A 7 -61.77 18.17 3.52
C ARG A 7 -61.81 16.74 2.92
N ARG A 8 -62.04 15.74 3.76
CA ARG A 8 -62.91 14.56 3.44
C ARG A 8 -64.38 15.01 3.63
N PRO A 9 -65.46 14.31 3.20
CA PRO A 9 -65.66 12.89 2.79
C PRO A 9 -66.64 12.82 1.55
N PRO A 10 -67.52 11.80 1.23
CA PRO A 10 -68.28 10.85 2.08
C PRO A 10 -68.23 9.35 1.69
N LEU A 11 -68.60 8.52 2.67
CA LEU A 11 -69.13 7.16 2.51
C LEU A 11 -70.33 7.17 1.55
N VAL A 12 -70.33 6.28 0.55
CA VAL A 12 -71.51 6.02 -0.27
C VAL A 12 -72.25 4.81 0.31
N SER A 13 -73.30 5.12 1.06
CA SER A 13 -74.45 4.23 1.29
C SER A 13 -75.14 3.98 -0.05
N TYR A 14 -75.31 2.72 -0.43
CA TYR A 14 -76.21 2.33 -1.52
C TYR A 14 -77.61 2.11 -0.94
N SER A 15 -78.40 3.19 -0.84
CA SER A 15 -79.86 3.10 -0.70
C SER A 15 -80.53 4.21 -1.49
N ASP A 16 -81.57 3.82 -2.23
CA ASP A 16 -82.59 4.62 -2.93
C ASP A 16 -82.33 5.04 -4.38
N ARG A 17 -82.56 4.07 -5.28
CA ARG A 17 -83.44 4.30 -6.45
C ARG A 17 -84.57 3.27 -6.48
N PRO A 18 -85.77 3.65 -6.97
CA PRO A 18 -87.01 2.93 -6.69
C PRO A 18 -87.17 1.68 -7.55
N ILE A 19 -87.81 0.70 -6.93
CA ILE A 19 -88.37 -0.53 -7.49
C ILE A 19 -89.33 -0.20 -8.65
N SER A 20 -88.89 -0.39 -9.89
CA SER A 20 -89.79 -0.69 -10.99
C SER A 20 -89.85 -2.20 -11.12
N ARG A 21 -90.99 -2.74 -10.71
CA ARG A 21 -91.34 -4.16 -10.72
C ARG A 21 -91.62 -4.59 -12.16
N GLY A 22 -90.56 -4.74 -12.95
CA GLY A 22 -90.57 -5.55 -14.15
C GLY A 22 -90.20 -6.97 -13.77
N ILE A 23 -91.20 -7.82 -13.49
CA ILE A 23 -91.00 -9.27 -13.54
C ILE A 23 -90.66 -9.57 -15.00
N VAL A 24 -89.36 -9.57 -15.31
CA VAL A 24 -88.82 -10.22 -16.50
C VAL A 24 -88.53 -11.63 -16.03
N THR A 25 -89.45 -12.55 -16.35
CA THR A 25 -89.11 -13.97 -16.43
C THR A 25 -87.82 -14.08 -17.21
N PRO A 26 -86.73 -14.65 -16.66
CA PRO A 26 -85.57 -14.96 -17.50
C PRO A 26 -86.04 -16.03 -18.47
N THR A 27 -86.33 -15.62 -19.70
CA THR A 27 -86.46 -16.55 -20.81
C THR A 27 -85.12 -17.24 -20.92
N SER A 28 -85.12 -18.52 -20.58
CA SER A 28 -84.04 -19.47 -20.72
C SER A 28 -83.46 -19.43 -22.14
N ALA A 29 -82.36 -18.70 -22.29
CA ALA A 29 -81.46 -18.82 -23.42
C ALA A 29 -80.19 -19.54 -22.94
N PHE A 30 -80.34 -20.80 -22.55
CA PHE A 30 -79.26 -21.78 -22.59
C PHE A 30 -79.83 -22.99 -23.31
N GLY A 31 -79.33 -23.28 -24.52
CA GLY A 31 -79.42 -24.64 -25.03
C GLY A 31 -78.70 -25.60 -24.07
N PRO A 32 -78.79 -26.93 -24.26
CA PRO A 32 -78.01 -27.86 -23.46
C PRO A 32 -76.54 -27.44 -23.51
N LYS A 33 -75.94 -27.22 -22.35
CA LYS A 33 -74.52 -26.86 -22.26
C LYS A 33 -73.74 -28.14 -22.58
N GLU A 34 -73.05 -28.14 -23.71
CA GLU A 34 -72.30 -29.32 -24.17
C GLU A 34 -71.25 -29.76 -23.12
N PRO A 35 -71.01 -31.07 -22.96
CA PRO A 35 -69.99 -31.58 -22.06
C PRO A 35 -68.61 -30.96 -22.31
N SER A 36 -67.95 -30.45 -21.26
CA SER A 36 -66.64 -29.79 -21.38
C SER A 36 -65.61 -30.35 -20.41
N LEU A 37 -64.48 -30.79 -20.95
CA LEU A 37 -63.33 -31.30 -20.17
C LEU A 37 -62.56 -30.13 -19.55
N GLU A 38 -62.38 -30.11 -18.24
CA GLU A 38 -61.67 -29.08 -17.46
C GLU A 38 -60.52 -29.67 -16.65
N LEU A 39 -59.52 -28.84 -16.33
CA LEU A 39 -58.40 -29.16 -15.46
C LEU A 39 -58.31 -28.09 -14.35
N ALA A 40 -58.33 -28.53 -13.09
CA ALA A 40 -58.32 -27.64 -11.91
C ALA A 40 -56.94 -27.04 -11.57
N GLY A 41 -55.91 -27.30 -12.38
CA GLY A 41 -54.57 -26.74 -12.26
C GLY A 41 -53.98 -26.45 -13.64
N ALA A 42 -53.04 -25.52 -13.73
CA ALA A 42 -52.41 -25.16 -15.01
C ALA A 42 -50.97 -24.65 -14.85
N VAL A 43 -50.38 -24.82 -13.66
CA VAL A 43 -49.04 -24.35 -13.34
C VAL A 43 -48.31 -25.43 -12.54
N VAL A 44 -47.04 -25.65 -12.85
CA VAL A 44 -46.13 -26.49 -12.06
C VAL A 44 -44.83 -25.74 -11.87
N SER A 45 -44.34 -25.61 -10.63
CA SER A 45 -43.03 -25.01 -10.39
C SER A 45 -41.92 -25.96 -10.82
N GLU A 46 -40.82 -25.45 -11.36
CA GLU A 46 -39.64 -26.29 -11.55
C GLU A 46 -39.06 -26.78 -10.21
N GLY A 47 -38.22 -27.81 -10.26
CA GLY A 47 -37.76 -28.49 -9.05
C GLY A 47 -38.84 -29.28 -8.30
N THR A 48 -40.12 -29.22 -8.74
CA THR A 48 -41.19 -30.07 -8.20
C THR A 48 -40.82 -31.54 -8.39
N THR A 49 -41.00 -32.33 -7.33
CA THR A 49 -40.72 -33.77 -7.36
C THR A 49 -41.59 -34.48 -8.41
N VAL A 50 -40.97 -35.33 -9.24
CA VAL A 50 -41.68 -36.17 -10.21
C VAL A 50 -42.72 -37.04 -9.49
N GLY A 51 -43.90 -37.17 -10.09
CA GLY A 51 -45.07 -37.85 -9.54
C GLY A 51 -46.09 -36.92 -8.88
N THR A 52 -45.74 -35.66 -8.64
CA THR A 52 -46.65 -34.65 -8.06
C THR A 52 -47.87 -34.40 -8.95
N THR A 53 -49.06 -34.32 -8.35
CA THR A 53 -50.29 -33.96 -9.06
C THR A 53 -50.33 -32.47 -9.37
N ILE A 54 -50.51 -32.14 -10.65
CA ILE A 54 -50.61 -30.77 -11.18
C ILE A 54 -52.06 -30.26 -11.06
N GLY A 55 -53.04 -31.13 -11.31
CA GLY A 55 -54.45 -30.79 -11.21
C GLY A 55 -55.37 -31.97 -11.46
N ALA A 56 -56.61 -31.85 -11.00
CA ALA A 56 -57.67 -32.82 -11.23
C ALA A 56 -58.43 -32.52 -12.53
N LEU A 57 -58.67 -33.56 -13.32
CA LEU A 57 -59.48 -33.55 -14.54
C LEU A 57 -60.95 -33.79 -14.19
N SER A 58 -61.85 -33.06 -14.85
CA SER A 58 -63.29 -33.24 -14.68
C SER A 58 -64.04 -32.93 -15.97
N VAL A 59 -65.25 -33.46 -16.12
CA VAL A 59 -66.15 -33.11 -17.24
C VAL A 59 -67.34 -32.36 -16.66
N LEU A 60 -67.51 -31.09 -17.02
CA LEU A 60 -68.70 -30.32 -16.68
C LEU A 60 -69.81 -30.62 -17.69
N PHE A 61 -71.07 -30.62 -17.22
CA PHE A 61 -72.27 -30.87 -18.05
C PHE A 61 -72.31 -32.24 -18.76
N GLY A 62 -71.42 -33.17 -18.38
CA GLY A 62 -71.44 -34.57 -18.82
C GLY A 62 -72.30 -35.46 -17.93
N SER A 63 -72.61 -36.67 -18.41
CA SER A 63 -73.33 -37.70 -17.64
C SER A 63 -72.47 -38.94 -17.42
N GLY A 64 -72.51 -39.49 -16.20
CA GLY A 64 -71.78 -40.71 -15.83
C GLY A 64 -70.31 -40.49 -15.45
N SER A 65 -69.56 -41.58 -15.38
CA SER A 65 -68.13 -41.59 -15.02
C SER A 65 -67.26 -41.59 -16.27
N TYR A 66 -66.28 -40.70 -16.32
CA TYR A 66 -65.34 -40.59 -17.45
C TYR A 66 -63.99 -41.25 -17.11
N ILE A 67 -63.43 -41.96 -18.09
CA ILE A 67 -62.03 -42.41 -18.09
C ILE A 67 -61.22 -41.38 -18.88
N PHE A 68 -60.12 -40.91 -18.28
CA PHE A 68 -59.23 -39.94 -18.90
C PHE A 68 -58.00 -40.63 -19.50
N THR A 69 -57.68 -40.32 -20.74
CA THR A 69 -56.51 -40.85 -21.45
C THR A 69 -55.68 -39.73 -22.06
N LYS A 70 -54.35 -39.85 -21.97
CA LYS A 70 -53.41 -38.91 -22.57
C LYS A 70 -53.24 -39.27 -24.05
N THR A 71 -53.70 -38.41 -24.95
CA THR A 71 -53.66 -38.68 -26.40
C THR A 71 -52.49 -37.99 -27.10
N ALA A 72 -51.99 -36.89 -26.55
CA ALA A 72 -50.74 -36.27 -27.00
C ALA A 72 -50.03 -35.58 -25.83
N ASP A 73 -48.70 -35.68 -25.81
CA ASP A 73 -47.82 -34.98 -24.88
C ASP A 73 -46.49 -34.81 -25.61
N PRO A 74 -46.38 -33.79 -26.49
CA PRO A 74 -45.24 -33.66 -27.40
C PRO A 74 -43.88 -33.58 -26.70
N ASP A 75 -43.86 -33.08 -25.46
CA ASP A 75 -42.65 -32.94 -24.65
C ASP A 75 -42.46 -34.09 -23.62
N GLY A 76 -43.41 -35.03 -23.54
CA GLY A 76 -43.36 -36.20 -22.67
C GLY A 76 -43.35 -35.90 -21.16
N LYS A 77 -43.86 -34.74 -20.72
CA LYS A 77 -43.72 -34.26 -19.34
C LYS A 77 -44.79 -34.77 -18.38
N PHE A 78 -45.89 -35.35 -18.88
CA PHE A 78 -47.08 -35.60 -18.07
C PHE A 78 -47.55 -37.05 -18.06
N ALA A 79 -48.21 -37.46 -16.99
CA ALA A 79 -48.91 -38.75 -16.91
C ALA A 79 -50.32 -38.53 -16.38
N ILE A 80 -51.26 -39.41 -16.76
CA ILE A 80 -52.59 -39.45 -16.16
C ILE A 80 -52.65 -40.62 -15.21
N SER A 81 -53.08 -40.37 -13.98
CA SER A 81 -53.35 -41.39 -12.97
C SER A 81 -54.76 -41.18 -12.41
N GLY A 82 -55.69 -42.06 -12.80
CA GLY A 82 -57.12 -41.87 -12.50
C GLY A 82 -57.65 -40.57 -13.12
N ALA A 83 -58.16 -39.67 -12.27
CA ALA A 83 -58.63 -38.35 -12.66
C ALA A 83 -57.58 -37.23 -12.46
N ASN A 84 -56.31 -37.55 -12.24
CA ASN A 84 -55.26 -36.56 -12.00
C ASN A 84 -54.25 -36.49 -13.15
N LEU A 85 -53.88 -35.27 -13.51
CA LEU A 85 -52.69 -34.99 -14.32
C LEU A 85 -51.49 -34.85 -13.38
N ASN A 86 -50.48 -35.70 -13.56
CA ASN A 86 -49.27 -35.72 -12.74
C ASN A 86 -48.03 -35.35 -13.58
N LEU A 87 -47.02 -34.79 -12.91
CA LEU A 87 -45.70 -34.55 -13.49
C LEU A 87 -44.95 -35.88 -13.65
N ALA A 88 -44.62 -36.27 -14.88
CA ALA A 88 -43.92 -37.53 -15.17
C ALA A 88 -42.41 -37.36 -15.33
N VAL A 89 -41.98 -36.18 -15.77
CA VAL A 89 -40.55 -35.82 -15.95
C VAL A 89 -40.37 -34.41 -15.45
N ALA A 90 -39.23 -34.11 -14.81
CA ALA A 90 -38.92 -32.78 -14.34
C ALA A 90 -39.04 -31.74 -15.47
N VAL A 91 -39.53 -30.57 -15.10
CA VAL A 91 -39.59 -29.36 -15.95
C VAL A 91 -38.49 -28.40 -15.50
N ASP A 92 -38.04 -27.60 -16.44
CA ASP A 92 -36.94 -26.63 -16.33
C ASP A 92 -37.44 -25.38 -17.06
N TYR A 93 -37.55 -24.28 -16.31
CA TYR A 93 -38.14 -23.03 -16.79
C TYR A 93 -37.26 -22.38 -17.88
N GLU A 94 -35.94 -22.43 -17.73
CA GLU A 94 -34.95 -21.85 -18.65
C GLU A 94 -34.99 -22.57 -20.00
N THR A 95 -35.25 -23.87 -19.99
CA THR A 95 -35.41 -24.66 -21.21
C THR A 95 -36.76 -24.39 -21.89
N LYS A 96 -37.87 -24.38 -21.13
CA LYS A 96 -39.21 -24.13 -21.69
C LYS A 96 -40.23 -23.72 -20.63
N THR A 97 -40.84 -22.54 -20.80
CA THR A 97 -41.77 -21.95 -19.84
C THR A 97 -43.20 -22.51 -19.88
N SER A 98 -43.53 -23.35 -20.87
CA SER A 98 -44.83 -24.04 -20.91
C SER A 98 -44.77 -25.33 -21.74
N HIS A 99 -45.62 -26.28 -21.35
CA HIS A 99 -45.77 -27.57 -22.02
C HIS A 99 -47.26 -27.84 -22.31
N SER A 100 -47.56 -28.56 -23.38
CA SER A 100 -48.93 -28.89 -23.77
C SER A 100 -49.23 -30.37 -23.57
N VAL A 101 -50.44 -30.70 -23.12
CA VAL A 101 -50.95 -32.07 -23.04
C VAL A 101 -52.38 -32.15 -23.55
N THR A 102 -52.66 -33.08 -24.45
CA THR A 102 -54.02 -33.37 -24.93
C THR A 102 -54.57 -34.56 -24.17
N VAL A 103 -55.73 -34.35 -23.56
CA VAL A 103 -56.46 -35.36 -22.80
C VAL A 103 -57.79 -35.63 -23.47
N GLN A 104 -58.17 -36.90 -23.55
CA GLN A 104 -59.48 -37.35 -23.97
C GLN A 104 -60.26 -37.91 -22.77
N ALA A 105 -61.52 -37.52 -22.64
CA ALA A 105 -62.47 -38.08 -21.68
C ALA A 105 -63.51 -38.93 -22.42
N ASN A 106 -63.72 -40.17 -21.96
CA ASN A 106 -64.68 -41.10 -22.56
C ASN A 106 -65.47 -41.83 -21.44
N ASN A 107 -66.80 -41.85 -21.53
CA ASN A 107 -67.69 -42.56 -20.62
C ASN A 107 -68.31 -43.84 -21.24
N GLY A 108 -67.95 -44.18 -22.48
CA GLY A 108 -68.43 -45.35 -23.22
C GLY A 108 -69.84 -45.21 -23.79
N VAL A 109 -70.50 -44.06 -23.62
CA VAL A 109 -71.87 -43.79 -24.08
C VAL A 109 -71.91 -42.61 -25.04
N ASP A 110 -71.23 -41.52 -24.69
CA ASP A 110 -71.20 -40.29 -25.47
C ASP A 110 -69.96 -40.20 -26.38
N ALA A 111 -69.97 -39.25 -27.33
CA ALA A 111 -68.80 -38.95 -28.15
C ALA A 111 -67.61 -38.51 -27.27
N PRO A 112 -66.39 -39.05 -27.47
CA PRO A 112 -65.23 -38.66 -26.66
C PRO A 112 -64.90 -37.17 -26.78
N ILE A 113 -64.57 -36.54 -25.64
CA ILE A 113 -64.24 -35.12 -25.56
C ILE A 113 -62.73 -35.00 -25.48
N SER A 114 -62.11 -34.31 -26.43
CA SER A 114 -60.67 -34.04 -26.44
C SER A 114 -60.39 -32.57 -26.17
N ARG A 115 -59.47 -32.27 -25.26
CA ARG A 115 -58.99 -30.90 -25.01
C ARG A 115 -57.49 -30.88 -24.79
N THR A 116 -56.83 -29.89 -25.37
CA THR A 116 -55.42 -29.59 -25.08
C THR A 116 -55.35 -28.57 -23.95
N PHE A 117 -54.57 -28.92 -22.94
CA PHE A 117 -54.21 -28.04 -21.83
C PHE A 117 -52.79 -27.55 -22.01
N SER A 118 -52.56 -26.26 -21.70
CA SER A 118 -51.23 -25.69 -21.57
C SER A 118 -50.93 -25.57 -20.08
N ILE A 119 -49.80 -26.16 -19.67
CA ILE A 119 -49.30 -26.11 -18.30
C ILE A 119 -48.10 -25.17 -18.29
N ALA A 120 -48.19 -24.07 -17.57
CA ALA A 120 -47.10 -23.14 -17.37
C ALA A 120 -46.07 -23.73 -16.38
N VAL A 121 -44.80 -23.49 -16.62
CA VAL A 121 -43.73 -23.75 -15.66
C VAL A 121 -43.51 -22.46 -14.87
N ALA A 122 -43.45 -22.54 -13.54
CA ALA A 122 -43.13 -21.39 -12.69
C ALA A 122 -41.66 -21.45 -12.25
N ASN A 123 -40.93 -20.36 -12.47
CA ASN A 123 -39.53 -20.23 -12.09
C ASN A 123 -39.34 -20.35 -10.57
N VAL A 124 -38.31 -21.07 -10.14
CA VAL A 124 -37.89 -21.20 -8.74
C VAL A 124 -36.46 -20.72 -8.61
N ILE A 125 -36.23 -19.72 -7.75
CA ILE A 125 -34.91 -19.12 -7.58
C ILE A 125 -33.85 -20.17 -7.20
N GLU A 126 -32.84 -20.32 -8.06
CA GLU A 126 -31.77 -21.31 -7.92
C GLU A 126 -30.34 -20.72 -7.92
N GLY A 127 -29.35 -21.57 -7.70
CA GLY A 127 -27.93 -21.20 -7.63
C GLY A 127 -27.42 -20.83 -6.23
N THR A 128 -26.09 -20.90 -6.06
CA THR A 128 -25.41 -20.48 -4.82
C THR A 128 -24.54 -19.28 -5.12
N LEU A 129 -24.82 -18.15 -4.44
CA LEU A 129 -24.08 -16.91 -4.67
C LEU A 129 -22.63 -17.03 -4.22
N GLY A 130 -21.72 -16.48 -5.03
CA GLY A 130 -20.30 -16.32 -4.71
C GLY A 130 -19.67 -15.23 -5.57
N PRO A 131 -18.38 -14.89 -5.37
CA PRO A 131 -17.48 -15.39 -4.33
C PRO A 131 -17.71 -14.75 -2.94
N THR A 132 -17.29 -15.44 -1.87
CA THR A 132 -17.37 -14.91 -0.48
C THR A 132 -16.16 -14.10 -0.06
N THR A 133 -15.11 -14.05 -0.88
CA THR A 133 -13.92 -13.23 -0.67
C THR A 133 -13.48 -12.53 -1.95
N ALA A 134 -12.88 -11.36 -1.81
CA ALA A 134 -12.25 -10.60 -2.89
C ALA A 134 -11.12 -9.74 -2.33
N ASN A 135 -10.29 -9.15 -3.19
CA ASN A 135 -9.27 -8.20 -2.77
C ASN A 135 -8.98 -7.15 -3.83
N PHE A 136 -8.45 -6.01 -3.41
CA PHE A 136 -7.89 -4.98 -4.28
C PHE A 136 -6.84 -4.14 -3.55
N GLN A 137 -6.04 -3.40 -4.30
CA GLN A 137 -5.01 -2.50 -3.76
C GLN A 137 -5.55 -1.08 -3.58
N THR A 138 -5.13 -0.36 -2.54
CA THR A 138 -5.52 1.05 -2.32
C THR A 138 -5.28 1.94 -3.56
N THR A 139 -4.26 1.61 -4.36
CA THR A 139 -3.87 2.33 -5.59
C THR A 139 -4.63 1.91 -6.86
N ASN A 140 -5.48 0.88 -6.83
CA ASN A 140 -6.27 0.52 -8.01
C ASN A 140 -7.19 1.69 -8.42
N ALA A 141 -7.43 1.84 -9.72
CA ALA A 141 -8.35 2.86 -10.21
C ALA A 141 -9.79 2.57 -9.78
N ALA A 142 -10.61 3.61 -9.62
CA ALA A 142 -12.04 3.40 -9.43
C ALA A 142 -12.63 2.71 -10.68
N GLY A 143 -13.56 1.79 -10.47
CA GLY A 143 -14.13 0.94 -11.53
C GLY A 143 -13.35 -0.34 -11.82
N THR A 144 -12.18 -0.58 -11.19
CA THR A 144 -11.50 -1.88 -11.28
C THR A 144 -12.40 -2.98 -10.71
N VAL A 145 -12.60 -4.05 -11.49
CA VAL A 145 -13.40 -5.22 -11.08
C VAL A 145 -12.70 -5.95 -9.94
N ILE A 146 -13.42 -6.12 -8.83
CA ILE A 146 -12.92 -6.83 -7.64
C ILE A 146 -13.56 -8.20 -7.47
N ALA A 147 -14.80 -8.37 -7.93
CA ALA A 147 -15.50 -9.63 -7.94
C ALA A 147 -16.58 -9.66 -9.04
N THR A 148 -16.73 -10.81 -9.68
CA THR A 148 -17.88 -11.13 -10.52
C THR A 148 -18.77 -12.10 -9.75
N VAL A 149 -19.98 -11.67 -9.41
CA VAL A 149 -20.97 -12.48 -8.69
C VAL A 149 -21.47 -13.60 -9.58
N THR A 150 -21.37 -14.83 -9.08
CA THR A 150 -21.81 -16.07 -9.73
C THR A 150 -23.02 -16.65 -9.01
N GLY A 151 -23.68 -17.64 -9.63
CA GLY A 151 -24.83 -18.34 -9.05
C GLY A 151 -26.12 -17.52 -9.05
N LEU A 152 -26.18 -16.45 -9.85
CA LEU A 152 -27.41 -15.70 -10.15
C LEU A 152 -28.36 -16.59 -10.97
N ASP A 153 -29.66 -16.52 -10.67
CA ASP A 153 -30.71 -17.24 -11.38
C ASP A 153 -30.94 -16.60 -12.76
N ALA A 154 -30.73 -17.39 -13.82
CA ALA A 154 -30.94 -16.96 -15.20
C ALA A 154 -32.44 -16.81 -15.54
N GLY A 155 -33.30 -17.69 -15.03
CA GLY A 155 -34.76 -17.64 -15.21
C GLY A 155 -35.42 -16.39 -14.68
N ALA A 156 -34.87 -15.89 -13.57
CA ALA A 156 -35.29 -14.63 -12.97
C ALA A 156 -34.64 -13.38 -13.62
N ASN A 157 -33.71 -13.54 -14.57
CA ASN A 157 -32.81 -12.48 -15.04
C ASN A 157 -32.14 -11.76 -13.87
N GLU A 158 -31.68 -12.53 -12.88
CA GLU A 158 -31.24 -11.97 -11.62
C GLU A 158 -29.95 -11.18 -11.77
N THR A 159 -29.99 -9.95 -11.26
CA THR A 159 -28.85 -9.04 -11.19
C THR A 159 -28.59 -8.58 -9.76
N ILE A 160 -27.40 -8.01 -9.52
CA ILE A 160 -27.06 -7.32 -8.28
C ILE A 160 -27.62 -5.90 -8.30
N VAL A 161 -28.29 -5.49 -7.22
CA VAL A 161 -29.01 -4.21 -7.11
C VAL A 161 -28.57 -3.35 -5.94
N GLY A 162 -27.82 -3.92 -5.00
CA GLY A 162 -27.33 -3.17 -3.83
C GLY A 162 -26.06 -3.76 -3.23
N ILE A 163 -25.29 -2.89 -2.58
CA ILE A 163 -24.13 -3.27 -1.77
C ILE A 163 -24.14 -2.46 -0.47
N THR A 164 -23.92 -3.12 0.66
CA THR A 164 -23.82 -2.50 1.98
C THR A 164 -22.47 -2.87 2.61
N PRO A 165 -21.71 -1.94 3.20
CA PRO A 165 -22.00 -0.52 3.29
C PRO A 165 -21.90 0.20 1.93
N ASN A 166 -22.82 1.13 1.67
CA ASN A 166 -22.81 1.99 0.49
C ASN A 166 -22.11 3.33 0.80
N ASP A 167 -20.87 3.26 1.29
CA ASP A 167 -20.06 4.41 1.68
C ASP A 167 -19.11 4.90 0.55
N GLY A 168 -19.32 4.38 -0.66
CA GLY A 168 -18.58 4.73 -1.86
C GLY A 168 -17.22 4.05 -2.02
N ARG A 169 -16.78 3.19 -1.08
CA ARG A 169 -15.54 2.41 -1.22
C ARG A 169 -15.67 1.24 -2.20
N LEU A 170 -16.87 0.69 -2.32
CA LEU A 170 -17.25 -0.32 -3.30
C LEU A 170 -18.40 0.21 -4.17
N ALA A 171 -18.50 -0.27 -5.40
CA ALA A 171 -19.59 0.07 -6.30
C ALA A 171 -20.01 -1.13 -7.15
N ILE A 172 -21.14 -0.99 -7.85
CA ILE A 172 -21.65 -1.95 -8.83
C ILE A 172 -21.45 -1.32 -10.21
N ALA A 173 -20.72 -1.98 -11.12
CA ALA A 173 -20.49 -1.45 -12.47
C ALA A 173 -21.31 -2.15 -13.55
N SER A 174 -21.58 -3.45 -13.39
CA SER A 174 -22.44 -4.25 -14.26
C SER A 174 -23.36 -5.12 -13.41
N GLY A 175 -24.43 -5.66 -14.00
CA GLY A 175 -25.47 -6.43 -13.29
C GLY A 175 -24.97 -7.64 -12.49
N ASN A 176 -23.68 -7.99 -12.56
CA ASN A 176 -23.04 -8.98 -11.70
C ASN A 176 -21.64 -8.59 -11.20
N GLN A 177 -21.13 -7.36 -11.38
CA GLN A 177 -19.77 -7.02 -10.93
C GLN A 177 -19.75 -6.02 -9.79
N VAL A 178 -19.00 -6.39 -8.75
CA VAL A 178 -18.55 -5.47 -7.72
C VAL A 178 -17.20 -4.90 -8.16
N VAL A 179 -17.06 -3.59 -8.07
CA VAL A 179 -15.86 -2.84 -8.44
C VAL A 179 -15.37 -1.98 -7.29
N LYS A 180 -14.12 -1.54 -7.38
CA LYS A 180 -13.61 -0.47 -6.50
C LYS A 180 -14.40 0.81 -6.72
N GLY A 181 -14.88 1.41 -5.64
CA GLY A 181 -15.64 2.65 -5.66
C GLY A 181 -14.77 3.90 -5.80
N LEU A 182 -15.41 5.07 -5.76
CA LEU A 182 -14.78 6.37 -5.94
C LEU A 182 -14.16 6.91 -4.64
N SER A 183 -14.66 6.49 -3.47
CA SER A 183 -14.11 6.89 -2.18
C SER A 183 -12.75 6.25 -1.95
N ALA A 184 -11.82 7.03 -1.37
CA ALA A 184 -10.54 6.51 -0.91
C ALA A 184 -10.75 5.35 0.07
N SER A 185 -9.84 4.37 0.02
CA SER A 185 -9.87 3.18 0.87
C SER A 185 -8.49 3.00 1.49
N THR A 186 -8.44 2.76 2.80
CA THR A 186 -7.22 2.38 3.51
C THR A 186 -7.05 0.86 3.49
N ALA A 187 -5.82 0.37 3.68
CA ALA A 187 -5.60 -1.07 3.88
C ALA A 187 -6.45 -1.59 5.06
N GLY A 188 -6.91 -2.84 4.96
CA GLY A 188 -7.81 -3.45 5.93
C GLY A 188 -8.86 -4.34 5.27
N THR A 189 -10.02 -4.48 5.91
CA THR A 189 -11.10 -5.36 5.44
C THR A 189 -12.43 -4.61 5.37
N ILE A 190 -13.19 -4.84 4.29
CA ILE A 190 -14.60 -4.46 4.19
C ILE A 190 -15.43 -5.74 4.18
N ASN A 191 -16.26 -5.92 5.21
CA ASN A 191 -17.31 -6.93 5.18
C ASN A 191 -18.52 -6.30 4.50
N ALA A 192 -18.80 -6.72 3.27
CA ALA A 192 -19.91 -6.22 2.49
C ALA A 192 -21.01 -7.27 2.29
N THR A 193 -22.23 -6.80 2.09
CA THR A 193 -23.38 -7.62 1.69
C THR A 193 -23.87 -7.12 0.34
N VAL A 194 -23.80 -7.98 -0.67
CA VAL A 194 -24.39 -7.75 -1.99
C VAL A 194 -25.83 -8.27 -1.97
N THR A 195 -26.78 -7.47 -2.44
CA THR A 195 -28.19 -7.83 -2.55
C THR A 195 -28.58 -7.94 -4.02
N THR A 196 -29.32 -8.99 -4.36
CA THR A 196 -29.80 -9.24 -5.73
C THR A 196 -31.24 -8.76 -5.93
N SER A 197 -31.63 -8.61 -7.19
CA SER A 197 -32.99 -8.23 -7.63
C SER A 197 -34.10 -9.17 -7.15
N THR A 198 -33.78 -10.42 -6.81
CA THR A 198 -34.72 -11.41 -6.24
C THR A 198 -34.72 -11.42 -4.72
N GLY A 199 -33.91 -10.56 -4.07
CA GLY A 199 -33.83 -10.43 -2.61
C GLY A 199 -32.83 -11.37 -1.93
N ARG A 200 -32.05 -12.16 -2.68
CA ARG A 200 -30.95 -12.97 -2.12
C ARG A 200 -29.79 -12.07 -1.70
N THR A 201 -29.02 -12.54 -0.73
CA THR A 201 -27.86 -11.80 -0.20
C THR A 201 -26.58 -12.64 -0.22
N LEU A 202 -25.47 -12.04 -0.62
CA LEU A 202 -24.12 -12.59 -0.57
C LEU A 202 -23.27 -11.78 0.41
N GLY A 203 -22.77 -12.44 1.46
CA GLY A 203 -21.71 -11.88 2.29
C GLY A 203 -20.35 -12.03 1.58
N ILE A 204 -19.66 -10.91 1.35
CA ILE A 204 -18.33 -10.87 0.73
C ILE A 204 -17.34 -10.14 1.64
N THR A 205 -16.24 -10.80 1.98
CA THR A 205 -15.12 -10.21 2.72
C THR A 205 -14.09 -9.68 1.71
N VAL A 206 -13.96 -8.36 1.61
CA VAL A 206 -13.03 -7.71 0.70
C VAL A 206 -11.79 -7.26 1.46
N THR A 207 -10.64 -7.87 1.16
CA THR A 207 -9.35 -7.45 1.73
C THR A 207 -8.73 -6.36 0.88
N ILE A 208 -8.52 -5.20 1.47
CA ILE A 208 -7.81 -4.09 0.84
C ILE A 208 -6.34 -4.18 1.28
N VAL A 209 -5.46 -4.39 0.33
CA VAL A 209 -4.02 -4.35 0.58
C VAL A 209 -3.48 -2.96 0.24
N GLU A 210 -2.45 -2.53 0.96
CA GLU A 210 -1.71 -1.33 0.59
C GLU A 210 -1.21 -1.48 -0.85
N GLY A 211 -1.52 -0.52 -1.71
CA GLY A 211 -1.00 -0.48 -3.07
C GLY A 211 0.37 0.20 -3.10
N GLY A 212 1.33 -0.40 -3.81
CA GLY A 212 2.66 0.15 -3.92
C GLY A 212 3.75 -0.90 -4.06
N SER A 213 4.99 -0.49 -3.77
CA SER A 213 6.17 -1.36 -3.77
C SER A 213 6.84 -1.26 -2.41
N LEU A 214 7.52 -2.34 -2.03
CA LEU A 214 8.30 -2.39 -0.79
C LEU A 214 9.40 -1.32 -0.86
N ARG A 215 9.34 -0.34 0.05
CA ARG A 215 10.27 0.79 0.09
C ARG A 215 10.53 1.23 1.53
N ASN A 216 11.58 2.02 1.73
CA ASN A 216 11.90 2.58 3.03
C ASN A 216 10.86 3.65 3.43
N VAL A 217 10.20 3.48 4.57
CA VAL A 217 9.11 4.36 5.03
C VAL A 217 9.46 5.16 6.29
N SER A 218 10.74 5.24 6.66
CA SER A 218 11.15 5.85 7.91
C SER A 218 12.39 6.72 7.77
N THR A 219 12.60 7.61 8.73
CA THR A 219 13.81 8.43 8.81
C THR A 219 14.93 7.71 9.55
N ARG A 220 16.13 8.29 9.52
CA ARG A 220 17.29 7.87 10.32
C ARG A 220 17.74 6.42 10.08
N ASN A 221 17.55 5.95 8.85
CA ASN A 221 18.23 4.77 8.35
C ASN A 221 19.66 5.15 7.95
N LEU A 222 20.58 5.02 8.91
CA LEU A 222 21.95 5.48 8.79
C LEU A 222 22.91 4.31 8.50
N LEU A 223 23.85 4.54 7.59
CA LEU A 223 24.93 3.62 7.27
C LEU A 223 25.96 3.53 8.43
N PRO A 224 26.31 2.32 8.93
CA PRO A 224 27.42 2.17 9.86
C PRO A 224 28.72 2.74 9.29
N SER A 225 29.45 3.49 10.12
CA SER A 225 30.62 4.27 9.71
C SER A 225 31.91 3.84 10.41
N VAL A 226 31.82 2.96 11.40
CA VAL A 226 32.97 2.45 12.16
C VAL A 226 32.75 1.01 12.61
N SER A 227 33.85 0.34 12.95
CA SER A 227 33.85 -0.93 13.68
C SER A 227 34.75 -0.83 14.92
N SER A 228 34.49 -1.69 15.91
CA SER A 228 35.33 -1.79 17.11
C SER A 228 35.48 -3.25 17.53
N THR A 229 36.72 -3.72 17.68
CA THR A 229 37.04 -5.03 18.24
C THR A 229 36.97 -5.05 19.77
N ALA A 230 36.99 -3.86 20.40
CA ALA A 230 36.92 -3.68 21.84
C ALA A 230 35.48 -3.77 22.37
N ILE A 231 34.48 -3.42 21.56
CA ILE A 231 33.06 -3.54 21.92
C ILE A 231 32.53 -4.86 21.36
N LYS A 232 31.95 -5.72 22.20
CA LYS A 232 31.46 -7.06 21.83
C LYS A 232 29.99 -7.32 22.13
N SER A 233 29.38 -6.48 22.96
CA SER A 233 27.96 -6.48 23.26
C SER A 233 27.48 -5.03 23.26
N ALA A 234 26.37 -4.76 22.59
CA ALA A 234 25.72 -3.46 22.63
C ALA A 234 24.21 -3.64 22.63
N ARG A 235 23.50 -2.72 23.26
CA ARG A 235 22.05 -2.59 23.17
C ARG A 235 21.68 -1.13 23.10
N GLY A 236 20.52 -0.83 22.54
CA GLY A 236 20.12 0.56 22.41
C GLY A 236 18.68 0.73 22.04
N ARG A 237 18.33 2.02 21.92
CA ARG A 237 17.03 2.52 21.51
C ARG A 237 17.27 3.59 20.47
N SER A 238 16.71 3.38 19.30
CA SER A 238 16.95 4.18 18.10
C SER A 238 15.66 4.85 17.68
N GLN A 239 15.57 6.16 17.94
CA GLN A 239 14.42 6.97 17.55
C GLN A 239 14.34 7.17 16.05
N MET A 240 13.14 7.07 15.51
CA MET A 240 12.84 7.22 14.09
C MET A 240 11.49 7.91 13.94
N ILE A 241 11.24 8.49 12.77
CA ILE A 241 9.92 9.03 12.43
C ILE A 241 9.37 8.24 11.24
N ALA A 242 8.12 7.80 11.36
CA ALA A 242 7.40 7.16 10.27
C ALA A 242 7.00 8.22 9.24
N ARG A 243 7.26 7.98 7.96
CA ARG A 243 6.93 8.90 6.85
C ARG A 243 5.85 8.36 5.93
N ASP A 244 5.24 7.27 6.37
CA ASP A 244 3.98 6.72 5.92
C ASP A 244 3.32 6.03 7.11
N ALA A 245 2.03 5.71 7.01
CA ALA A 245 1.43 4.79 7.96
C ALA A 245 2.08 3.39 7.81
N ILE A 246 2.45 2.77 8.93
CA ILE A 246 3.09 1.45 8.96
C ILE A 246 2.16 0.45 9.60
N THR A 247 1.47 -0.34 8.76
CA THR A 247 0.63 -1.47 9.20
C THR A 247 1.38 -2.79 9.24
N SER A 248 2.46 -2.89 8.48
CA SER A 248 3.42 -3.99 8.55
C SER A 248 4.79 -3.53 8.06
N ALA A 249 5.87 -4.04 8.63
CA ALA A 249 7.21 -3.73 8.14
C ALA A 249 8.21 -4.88 8.30
N LYS A 250 9.19 -4.89 7.40
CA LYS A 250 10.46 -5.62 7.55
C LYS A 250 11.58 -4.66 7.91
N PHE A 251 12.55 -5.14 8.67
CA PHE A 251 13.69 -4.37 9.14
C PHE A 251 14.97 -4.95 8.57
N VAL A 252 15.81 -4.10 7.98
CA VAL A 252 17.07 -4.49 7.37
C VAL A 252 18.21 -4.09 8.30
N PHE A 253 18.89 -5.06 8.91
CA PHE A 253 20.00 -4.80 9.83
C PHE A 253 21.35 -5.13 9.17
N PRO A 254 22.30 -4.18 9.10
CA PRO A 254 23.59 -4.39 8.47
C PRO A 254 24.65 -4.96 9.44
N ASN A 255 25.58 -5.76 8.89
CA ASN A 255 26.86 -6.10 9.52
C ASN A 255 28.03 -5.82 8.56
N TRP A 256 28.07 -4.58 8.09
CA TRP A 256 29.12 -4.00 7.26
C TRP A 256 29.08 -2.49 7.47
N PHE A 257 30.16 -1.80 7.09
CA PHE A 257 30.33 -0.37 7.35
C PHE A 257 31.15 0.28 6.24
N ALA A 258 31.08 1.60 6.09
CA ALA A 258 31.95 2.35 5.20
C ALA A 258 32.88 3.25 6.02
N ALA A 259 34.18 2.98 5.96
CA ALA A 259 35.19 3.72 6.71
C ALA A 259 36.54 3.78 5.96
N GLN A 260 37.37 4.73 6.37
CA GLN A 260 38.76 4.88 5.93
C GLN A 260 39.70 3.99 6.76
N PHE A 261 40.71 3.41 6.10
CA PHE A 261 41.76 2.62 6.75
C PHE A 261 43.04 3.46 6.93
N GLY A 262 43.34 3.90 8.16
CA GLY A 262 44.48 4.79 8.41
C GLY A 262 44.32 6.19 7.78
N ALA A 263 45.22 7.12 8.08
CA ALA A 263 44.99 8.56 7.81
C ALA A 263 44.94 8.95 6.32
N THR A 264 45.36 8.07 5.39
CA THR A 264 45.53 8.41 3.96
C THR A 264 44.76 7.53 2.98
N SER A 265 44.11 6.44 3.41
CA SER A 265 43.38 5.56 2.49
C SER A 265 41.96 6.07 2.16
N PRO A 266 41.39 5.71 1.00
CA PRO A 266 40.00 6.03 0.70
C PRO A 266 39.03 5.34 1.68
N TYR A 267 37.85 5.91 1.82
CA TYR A 267 36.74 5.24 2.50
C TYR A 267 36.23 4.12 1.60
N ILE A 268 36.11 2.90 2.15
CA ILE A 268 35.66 1.71 1.43
C ILE A 268 34.59 0.97 2.25
N GLU A 269 33.72 0.25 1.57
CA GLU A 269 32.78 -0.66 2.22
C GLU A 269 33.52 -1.91 2.73
N GLN A 270 33.32 -2.25 4.00
CA GLN A 270 34.04 -3.31 4.70
C GLN A 270 33.06 -4.24 5.40
N ASN A 271 33.43 -5.51 5.47
CA ASN A 271 32.69 -6.48 6.25
C ASN A 271 32.85 -6.17 7.75
N GLY A 272 31.82 -6.43 8.55
CA GLY A 272 31.98 -6.45 10.00
C GLY A 272 32.99 -7.51 10.46
N PRO A 273 33.53 -7.39 11.69
CA PRO A 273 34.66 -8.20 12.14
C PRO A 273 34.30 -9.68 12.38
N SER A 274 33.04 -9.98 12.69
CA SER A 274 32.51 -11.33 12.84
C SER A 274 31.01 -11.33 12.57
N ALA A 275 30.38 -12.51 12.50
CA ALA A 275 28.91 -12.59 12.55
C ALA A 275 28.37 -11.92 13.83
N LEU A 276 27.23 -11.26 13.71
CA LEU A 276 26.50 -10.66 14.84
C LEU A 276 25.26 -11.47 15.15
N SER A 277 24.96 -11.71 16.43
CA SER A 277 23.59 -12.02 16.83
C SER A 277 22.80 -10.72 17.03
N ILE A 278 21.51 -10.74 16.75
CA ILE A 278 20.62 -9.60 16.94
C ILE A 278 19.29 -10.02 17.58
N GLN A 279 18.86 -9.27 18.59
CA GLN A 279 17.48 -9.20 19.07
C GLN A 279 16.95 -7.79 18.81
N ALA A 280 15.68 -7.66 18.41
CA ALA A 280 15.08 -6.35 18.20
C ALA A 280 13.57 -6.34 18.45
N ALA A 281 13.04 -5.16 18.76
CA ALA A 281 11.61 -4.91 18.88
C ALA A 281 11.28 -3.48 18.45
N VAL A 282 10.08 -3.29 17.93
CA VAL A 282 9.48 -1.97 17.74
C VAL A 282 8.88 -1.51 19.07
N GLU A 283 9.11 -0.27 19.44
CA GLU A 283 8.45 0.39 20.57
C GLU A 283 7.49 1.46 20.04
N TYR A 284 6.19 1.14 19.97
CA TYR A 284 5.13 2.08 19.63
C TYR A 284 3.73 1.57 20.04
N PRO A 285 2.89 2.41 20.70
CA PRO A 285 3.27 3.68 21.34
C PRO A 285 4.33 3.46 22.43
N ALA A 286 4.86 4.53 23.02
CA ALA A 286 5.91 4.43 24.03
C ALA A 286 5.55 3.42 25.13
N GLY A 287 6.46 2.49 25.43
CA GLY A 287 6.25 1.40 26.39
C GLY A 287 5.51 0.15 25.88
N VAL A 288 5.04 0.14 24.63
CA VAL A 288 4.46 -1.06 23.98
C VAL A 288 5.49 -1.67 23.05
N PHE A 289 5.82 -2.94 23.25
CA PHE A 289 6.89 -3.63 22.52
C PHE A 289 6.34 -4.71 21.60
N THR A 290 6.66 -4.61 20.30
CA THR A 290 6.36 -5.62 19.30
C THR A 290 7.66 -6.28 18.84
N PRO A 291 7.89 -7.58 19.11
CA PRO A 291 9.12 -8.26 18.74
C PRO A 291 9.32 -8.29 17.21
N ILE A 292 10.56 -8.06 16.77
CA ILE A 292 10.98 -8.27 15.38
C ILE A 292 11.56 -9.67 15.30
N LEU A 293 10.96 -10.51 14.45
CA LEU A 293 11.35 -11.92 14.31
C LEU A 293 12.25 -12.14 13.08
N PHE A 294 13.04 -13.21 13.15
CA PHE A 294 13.95 -13.64 12.10
C PHE A 294 13.72 -15.13 11.82
N SER A 295 12.97 -15.45 10.77
CA SER A 295 12.53 -16.82 10.47
C SER A 295 11.79 -17.47 11.66
N GLY A 296 10.92 -16.70 12.31
CA GLY A 296 10.14 -17.10 13.49
C GLY A 296 10.88 -17.01 14.83
N SER A 297 12.19 -16.71 14.82
CA SER A 297 13.02 -16.59 16.03
C SER A 297 13.13 -15.14 16.52
N THR A 298 13.17 -14.93 17.83
CA THR A 298 13.47 -13.62 18.44
C THR A 298 14.95 -13.23 18.34
N THR A 299 15.81 -14.16 17.93
CA THR A 299 17.24 -13.90 17.69
C THR A 299 17.61 -14.26 16.26
N GLY A 300 18.19 -13.30 15.54
CA GLY A 300 18.76 -13.46 14.21
C GLY A 300 20.29 -13.53 14.23
N THR A 301 20.88 -14.02 13.13
CA THR A 301 22.32 -13.97 12.88
C THR A 301 22.60 -13.16 11.62
N ILE A 302 23.43 -12.13 11.71
CA ILE A 302 23.85 -11.28 10.60
C ILE A 302 25.30 -11.65 10.21
N PRO A 303 25.52 -12.35 9.08
CA PRO A 303 26.88 -12.63 8.61
C PRO A 303 27.70 -11.36 8.37
N ALA A 304 29.01 -11.45 8.59
CA ALA A 304 29.93 -10.36 8.26
C ALA A 304 29.83 -10.00 6.77
N GLY A 305 29.60 -8.72 6.47
CA GLY A 305 29.44 -8.23 5.10
C GLY A 305 28.00 -8.25 4.57
N ALA A 306 27.03 -8.74 5.33
CA ALA A 306 25.66 -8.95 4.88
C ALA A 306 24.65 -8.02 5.57
N ASN A 307 23.45 -7.95 4.98
CA ASN A 307 22.24 -7.48 5.64
C ASN A 307 21.42 -8.68 6.09
N LEU A 308 20.78 -8.59 7.25
CA LEU A 308 19.71 -9.49 7.66
C LEU A 308 18.37 -8.77 7.52
N VAL A 309 17.44 -9.35 6.78
CA VAL A 309 16.06 -8.85 6.65
C VAL A 309 15.17 -9.65 7.59
N SER A 310 14.38 -8.96 8.41
CA SER A 310 13.45 -9.61 9.33
C SER A 310 12.24 -10.24 8.63
N ASP A 311 11.48 -11.00 9.40
CA ASP A 311 10.11 -11.35 9.05
C ASP A 311 9.24 -10.09 8.96
N ASP A 312 8.07 -10.25 8.37
CA ASP A 312 7.07 -9.17 8.33
C ASP A 312 6.49 -8.99 9.74
N THR A 313 6.52 -7.76 10.26
CA THR A 313 6.06 -7.43 11.60
C THR A 313 4.80 -6.59 11.50
N ALA A 314 3.66 -7.12 11.96
CA ALA A 314 2.41 -6.37 12.00
C ALA A 314 2.49 -5.21 13.03
N LEU A 315 2.11 -4.01 12.60
CA LEU A 315 2.28 -2.77 13.34
C LEU A 315 1.05 -1.86 13.18
N SER A 316 1.00 -0.80 13.98
CA SER A 316 0.00 0.26 13.85
C SER A 316 0.64 1.59 14.21
N ILE A 317 1.54 2.05 13.35
CA ILE A 317 2.25 3.33 13.51
C ILE A 317 1.66 4.33 12.52
N PRO A 318 1.02 5.42 12.97
CA PRO A 318 0.54 6.49 12.11
C PRO A 318 1.68 7.18 11.34
N GLU A 319 1.34 7.78 10.19
CA GLU A 319 2.23 8.71 9.51
C GLU A 319 2.69 9.83 10.47
N ASP A 320 3.95 10.23 10.33
CA ASP A 320 4.65 11.25 11.12
C ASP A 320 4.78 10.95 12.62
N ALA A 321 4.38 9.76 13.06
CA ALA A 321 4.61 9.34 14.44
C ALA A 321 6.09 9.03 14.69
N GLN A 322 6.60 9.54 15.81
CA GLN A 322 7.88 9.11 16.35
C GLN A 322 7.72 7.74 17.02
N TYR A 323 8.63 6.82 16.71
CA TYR A 323 8.70 5.49 17.31
C TYR A 323 10.16 5.10 17.52
N ALA A 324 10.41 3.98 18.23
CA ALA A 324 11.76 3.51 18.45
C ALA A 324 11.98 2.07 18.00
N ILE A 325 13.20 1.78 17.57
CA ILE A 325 13.70 0.41 17.45
C ILE A 325 14.59 0.14 18.66
N ARG A 326 14.18 -0.83 19.48
CA ARG A 326 15.03 -1.38 20.54
C ARG A 326 15.79 -2.54 19.96
N TRP A 327 17.08 -2.62 20.25
CA TRP A 327 17.94 -3.66 19.69
C TRP A 327 19.03 -4.05 20.68
N ARG A 328 19.52 -5.28 20.51
CA ARG A 328 20.72 -5.80 21.16
C ARG A 328 21.50 -6.60 20.13
N ILE A 329 22.80 -6.34 20.04
CA ILE A 329 23.72 -7.05 19.15
C ILE A 329 24.92 -7.58 19.92
N ASN A 330 25.43 -8.74 19.50
CA ASN A 330 26.63 -9.35 20.07
C ASN A 330 27.53 -9.90 18.97
N GLY A 331 28.84 -9.71 19.11
CA GLY A 331 29.85 -10.15 18.14
C GLY A 331 31.16 -10.51 18.83
N THR A 332 31.67 -11.71 18.58
CA THR A 332 32.89 -12.21 19.24
C THR A 332 34.16 -11.48 18.77
N GLY A 333 34.18 -11.05 17.50
CA GLY A 333 35.26 -10.28 16.87
C GLY A 333 35.09 -8.76 16.99
N GLY A 334 33.94 -8.27 17.44
CA GLY A 334 33.62 -6.85 17.53
C GLY A 334 32.24 -6.51 16.95
N LEU A 335 31.91 -5.22 16.93
CA LEU A 335 30.65 -4.69 16.39
C LEU A 335 30.89 -3.64 15.31
N VAL A 336 29.86 -3.38 14.50
CA VAL A 336 29.75 -2.22 13.61
C VAL A 336 28.66 -1.28 14.13
N TYR A 337 28.86 0.03 13.96
CA TYR A 337 27.89 1.06 14.36
C TYR A 337 28.19 2.39 13.66
N VAL A 338 27.30 3.36 13.84
CA VAL A 338 27.50 4.73 13.39
C VAL A 338 28.21 5.51 14.50
N SER A 339 29.35 6.11 14.15
CA SER A 339 30.13 6.92 15.09
C SER A 339 29.39 8.19 15.52
N ALA A 340 29.58 8.57 16.78
CA ALA A 340 29.05 9.81 17.36
C ALA A 340 30.02 10.99 17.31
N THR A 341 31.24 10.78 16.82
CA THR A 341 32.26 11.84 16.85
C THR A 341 31.84 13.03 15.98
N SER A 342 31.14 12.76 14.86
CA SER A 342 30.51 13.75 13.98
C SER A 342 29.72 13.02 12.85
N PRO A 343 28.41 13.27 12.65
CA PRO A 343 27.53 14.03 13.53
C PRO A 343 27.38 13.40 14.91
N ALA A 344 26.83 14.19 15.85
CA ALA A 344 26.33 13.67 17.11
C ALA A 344 25.02 12.91 16.84
N VAL A 345 25.14 11.60 16.63
CA VAL A 345 24.02 10.77 16.15
C VAL A 345 23.05 10.32 17.22
N THR A 346 23.31 10.48 18.51
CA THR A 346 22.36 10.10 19.58
C THR A 346 22.11 11.25 20.56
N SER A 347 20.92 11.23 21.16
CA SER A 347 20.53 12.17 22.22
C SER A 347 19.50 11.53 23.15
N SER A 348 19.84 11.43 24.43
CA SER A 348 18.90 10.98 25.47
C SER A 348 17.72 11.93 25.63
N ALA A 349 17.87 13.21 25.30
CA ALA A 349 16.79 14.20 25.31
C ALA A 349 15.70 13.88 24.28
N PHE A 350 16.04 13.19 23.19
CA PHE A 350 15.07 12.70 22.22
C PHE A 350 14.65 11.24 22.45
N GLY A 351 15.25 10.57 23.44
CA GLY A 351 14.94 9.19 23.79
C GLY A 351 15.80 8.14 23.09
N ASP A 352 16.92 8.53 22.47
CA ASP A 352 17.93 7.57 22.04
C ASP A 352 18.71 7.00 23.22
N ALA A 353 19.23 5.79 23.04
CA ALA A 353 20.15 5.19 23.98
C ALA A 353 21.13 4.22 23.32
N PHE A 354 22.33 4.13 23.90
CA PHE A 354 23.35 3.17 23.49
C PHE A 354 24.21 2.74 24.69
N ASP A 355 24.08 1.47 25.06
CA ASP A 355 24.95 0.81 26.01
C ASP A 355 25.95 -0.09 25.28
N SER A 356 27.17 -0.18 25.80
CA SER A 356 28.23 -1.02 25.23
C SER A 356 29.00 -1.77 26.32
N ALA A 357 29.54 -2.93 25.96
CA ALA A 357 30.40 -3.72 26.83
C ALA A 357 31.46 -4.49 26.04
N ALA A 358 32.61 -4.71 26.69
CA ALA A 358 33.76 -5.41 26.09
C ALA A 358 33.59 -6.94 26.06
N THR A 359 32.64 -7.48 26.83
CA THR A 359 32.37 -8.91 26.92
C THR A 359 31.12 -9.24 26.11
N VAL A 360 31.22 -10.24 25.23
CA VAL A 360 30.08 -10.74 24.44
C VAL A 360 28.95 -11.20 25.38
N ASN A 361 27.69 -10.92 25.01
CA ASN A 361 26.49 -11.30 25.78
C ASN A 361 26.38 -10.73 27.21
N SER A 362 27.23 -9.77 27.60
CA SER A 362 27.24 -9.26 28.98
C SER A 362 26.12 -8.26 29.32
N LEU A 363 25.56 -7.57 28.32
CA LEU A 363 24.39 -6.72 28.51
C LEU A 363 23.13 -7.57 28.40
N ALA A 364 22.13 -7.41 29.27
CA ALA A 364 20.88 -8.17 29.18
C ALA A 364 20.02 -7.73 27.97
N ASP A 365 19.20 -8.64 27.44
CA ASP A 365 18.19 -8.30 26.43
C ASP A 365 17.04 -7.51 27.08
N ASN A 366 16.92 -6.23 26.72
CA ASN A 366 15.86 -5.34 27.15
C ASN A 366 14.98 -4.85 25.99
N THR A 367 14.96 -5.59 24.88
CA THR A 367 14.14 -5.25 23.71
C THR A 367 12.65 -5.27 24.03
N GLN A 368 12.22 -6.11 24.99
CA GLN A 368 10.83 -6.24 25.41
C GLN A 368 10.59 -5.85 26.88
N ASN A 369 11.58 -5.23 27.55
CA ASN A 369 11.49 -4.89 28.97
C ASN A 369 11.76 -3.41 29.22
N ALA A 370 10.74 -2.68 29.67
CA ALA A 370 10.83 -1.27 30.01
C ALA A 370 11.61 -0.99 31.31
N ALA A 371 11.71 -1.97 32.22
CA ALA A 371 12.31 -1.79 33.55
C ALA A 371 13.84 -1.67 33.51
N ASP A 372 14.47 -2.12 32.43
CA ASP A 372 15.91 -2.03 32.22
C ASP A 372 16.28 -0.66 31.64
N ALA A 373 16.60 0.29 32.52
CA ALA A 373 17.09 1.60 32.13
C ALA A 373 18.42 1.49 31.37
N TYR A 374 18.55 2.26 30.29
CA TYR A 374 19.82 2.41 29.59
C TYR A 374 20.77 3.27 30.42
N THR A 375 22.02 2.83 30.51
CA THR A 375 23.07 3.57 31.22
C THR A 375 23.71 4.67 30.36
N ASN A 376 23.56 4.58 29.04
CA ASN A 376 24.20 5.45 28.06
C ASN A 376 25.74 5.50 28.26
N ASN A 377 26.32 4.36 28.63
CA ASN A 377 27.76 4.24 28.87
C ASN A 377 28.59 4.11 27.57
N GLY A 378 27.93 4.03 26.41
CA GLY A 378 28.59 3.97 25.12
C GLY A 378 29.06 5.34 24.62
N PRO A 379 29.81 5.37 23.51
CA PRO A 379 30.43 6.59 22.98
C PRO A 379 29.43 7.52 22.26
N GLY A 380 28.14 7.56 22.66
CA GLY A 380 27.07 8.27 21.95
C GLY A 380 26.75 7.68 20.56
N ALA A 381 27.17 6.44 20.30
CA ALA A 381 27.02 5.78 19.01
C ALA A 381 25.57 5.41 18.67
N TYR A 382 25.29 5.13 17.40
CA TYR A 382 23.99 4.67 16.93
C TYR A 382 24.11 3.33 16.22
N TYR A 383 23.12 2.45 16.41
CA TYR A 383 22.89 1.30 15.56
C TYR A 383 21.38 1.20 15.30
N GLY A 384 20.98 0.63 14.19
CA GLY A 384 19.57 0.52 13.82
C GLY A 384 19.40 -0.12 12.46
N PRO A 385 18.15 -0.26 12.00
CA PRO A 385 17.89 -0.76 10.66
C PRO A 385 18.41 0.25 9.62
N ILE A 386 19.12 -0.23 8.61
CA ILE A 386 19.53 0.56 7.43
C ILE A 386 18.39 0.72 6.41
N ALA A 387 17.27 0.03 6.62
CA ALA A 387 15.98 0.32 5.99
C ALA A 387 14.82 -0.26 6.83
N VAL A 388 13.70 0.45 6.86
CA VAL A 388 12.40 -0.01 7.39
C VAL A 388 11.44 -0.12 6.21
N LEU A 389 11.16 -1.35 5.81
CA LEU A 389 10.51 -1.65 4.55
C LEU A 389 9.03 -1.93 4.77
N SER A 390 8.17 -1.08 4.22
CA SER A 390 6.73 -1.31 4.12
C SER A 390 6.30 -1.19 2.65
N VAL A 391 5.20 -1.85 2.30
CA VAL A 391 4.49 -1.47 1.08
C VAL A 391 4.00 -0.05 1.31
N SER A 392 4.27 0.81 0.33
CA SER A 392 3.89 2.22 0.39
C SER A 392 3.75 2.74 -1.04
N ALA A 393 2.98 3.80 -1.23
CA ALA A 393 2.93 4.58 -2.48
C ALA A 393 3.80 5.84 -2.42
N ARG A 394 4.20 6.28 -1.21
CA ARG A 394 4.88 7.56 -0.98
C ARG A 394 6.31 7.57 -1.51
N GLU A 395 6.79 8.73 -1.90
CA GLU A 395 8.20 8.86 -2.30
C GLU A 395 9.12 8.49 -1.13
N SER A 396 10.23 7.82 -1.47
CA SER A 396 11.26 7.40 -0.53
C SER A 396 12.63 7.71 -1.11
N ILE A 397 13.52 8.20 -0.26
CA ILE A 397 14.80 8.77 -0.67
C ILE A 397 15.94 7.82 -0.32
N ILE A 398 16.93 7.72 -1.21
CA ILE A 398 18.27 7.27 -0.85
C ILE A 398 19.26 8.39 -1.17
N ALA A 399 20.09 8.75 -0.20
CA ALA A 399 21.04 9.83 -0.31
C ALA A 399 22.45 9.28 -0.49
N PHE A 400 23.09 9.58 -1.62
CA PHE A 400 24.51 9.30 -1.86
C PHE A 400 25.30 10.61 -1.84
N GLY A 401 26.43 10.63 -1.16
CA GLY A 401 27.24 11.84 -1.09
C GLY A 401 28.42 11.74 -0.15
N THR A 402 28.95 12.91 0.17
CA THR A 402 30.20 13.09 0.89
C THR A 402 29.98 13.16 2.41
N SER A 403 30.95 13.76 3.13
CA SER A 403 30.83 14.19 4.52
C SER A 403 29.64 15.13 4.76
N ILE A 404 29.22 15.90 3.75
CA ILE A 404 28.07 16.82 3.87
C ILE A 404 26.75 16.03 3.96
N THR A 405 26.60 14.98 3.16
CA THR A 405 25.46 14.04 3.24
C THR A 405 25.52 13.19 4.51
N HIS A 406 26.71 12.74 4.91
CA HIS A 406 26.93 12.04 6.20
C HIS A 406 26.51 12.90 7.41
N GLY A 407 26.66 14.23 7.31
CA GLY A 407 26.31 15.18 8.37
C GLY A 407 27.47 15.62 9.24
N GLU A 408 28.67 15.80 8.68
CA GLU A 408 29.82 16.30 9.43
C GLU A 408 29.50 17.60 10.21
N ASN A 409 29.80 17.63 11.51
CA ASN A 409 29.52 18.72 12.45
C ASN A 409 28.03 19.00 12.71
N ASP A 410 27.13 18.14 12.23
CA ASP A 410 25.71 18.22 12.54
C ASP A 410 25.41 17.60 13.92
N THR A 411 24.33 18.04 14.54
CA THR A 411 23.84 17.54 15.84
C THR A 411 22.34 17.41 15.82
N LEU A 412 21.79 16.43 16.54
CA LEU A 412 20.34 16.19 16.53
C LEU A 412 19.52 17.42 16.98
N ASP A 413 18.37 17.61 16.33
CA ASP A 413 17.26 18.42 16.84
C ASP A 413 15.97 17.57 16.82
N SER A 414 14.81 18.20 17.05
CA SER A 414 13.54 17.48 17.19
C SER A 414 13.09 16.75 15.92
N THR A 415 13.70 17.00 14.75
CA THR A 415 13.37 16.25 13.53
C THR A 415 14.15 14.92 13.43
N LEU A 416 15.18 14.74 14.28
CA LEU A 416 16.10 13.60 14.30
C LEU A 416 16.97 13.42 13.06
N ASP A 417 16.84 14.32 12.07
CA ASP A 417 17.54 14.21 10.79
C ASP A 417 18.95 14.80 10.88
N LEU A 418 19.90 14.18 10.16
CA LEU A 418 21.32 14.59 10.16
C LEU A 418 21.92 14.55 8.76
N GLY A 419 22.56 15.66 8.37
CA GLY A 419 23.16 15.84 7.04
C GLY A 419 22.21 16.51 6.04
N ILE A 420 22.79 17.07 4.97
CA ILE A 420 22.11 18.08 4.14
C ILE A 420 20.84 17.56 3.45
N ILE A 421 20.89 16.34 2.91
CA ILE A 421 19.74 15.72 2.23
C ILE A 421 18.74 15.23 3.27
N ALA A 422 19.22 14.53 4.31
CA ALA A 422 18.35 13.99 5.36
C ALA A 422 17.56 15.09 6.07
N ARG A 423 18.20 16.22 6.41
CA ARG A 423 17.47 17.36 6.99
C ARG A 423 16.45 17.96 6.05
N GLY A 424 16.81 18.12 4.78
CA GLY A 424 15.96 18.75 3.79
C GLY A 424 14.75 17.90 3.40
N ALA A 425 14.98 16.61 3.15
CA ALA A 425 13.98 15.68 2.63
C ALA A 425 13.29 14.88 3.75
N GLY A 426 13.98 14.62 4.86
CA GLY A 426 13.53 13.78 5.96
C GLY A 426 12.36 14.34 6.74
N VAL A 427 11.98 15.61 6.54
CA VAL A 427 10.72 16.17 7.05
C VAL A 427 9.47 15.64 6.33
N ASN A 428 9.61 15.18 5.09
CA ASN A 428 8.47 14.76 4.23
C ASN A 428 8.56 13.30 3.79
N PHE A 429 9.76 12.72 3.75
CA PHE A 429 10.02 11.43 3.12
C PHE A 429 10.86 10.52 4.02
N GLY A 430 10.59 9.21 3.94
CA GLY A 430 11.51 8.22 4.48
C GLY A 430 12.83 8.28 3.71
N TYR A 431 13.97 8.11 4.38
CA TYR A 431 15.27 8.17 3.73
C TYR A 431 16.26 7.14 4.26
N ILE A 432 17.12 6.68 3.34
CA ILE A 432 18.35 5.95 3.63
C ILE A 432 19.53 6.89 3.40
N ASN A 433 20.31 7.19 4.44
CA ASN A 433 21.49 8.04 4.34
C ASN A 433 22.75 7.19 4.12
N CYS A 434 23.24 7.18 2.88
CA CYS A 434 24.44 6.49 2.43
C CYS A 434 25.63 7.45 2.21
N GLY A 435 25.62 8.61 2.88
CA GLY A 435 26.73 9.57 2.87
C GLY A 435 27.98 8.96 3.48
N VAL A 436 29.12 9.16 2.81
CA VAL A 436 30.43 8.65 3.25
C VAL A 436 31.44 9.79 3.21
N ARG A 437 32.14 10.02 4.33
CA ARG A 437 33.18 11.04 4.43
C ARG A 437 34.24 10.82 3.35
N GLY A 438 34.75 11.89 2.75
CA GLY A 438 35.82 11.80 1.74
C GLY A 438 35.48 11.02 0.46
N ASP A 439 34.22 10.60 0.27
CA ASP A 439 33.76 9.93 -0.94
C ASP A 439 33.60 10.93 -2.10
N SER A 440 33.57 10.42 -3.33
CA SER A 440 33.45 11.22 -4.56
C SER A 440 32.76 10.40 -5.66
N ALA A 441 32.20 11.05 -6.67
CA ALA A 441 31.65 10.34 -7.83
C ALA A 441 32.76 9.56 -8.55
N TYR A 442 33.97 10.12 -8.66
CA TYR A 442 35.12 9.43 -9.22
C TYR A 442 35.44 8.11 -8.48
N ARG A 443 35.50 8.16 -7.14
CA ARG A 443 35.78 6.97 -6.33
C ARG A 443 34.67 5.94 -6.50
N ALA A 444 33.41 6.36 -6.40
CA ALA A 444 32.26 5.50 -6.63
C ALA A 444 32.40 4.78 -7.98
N VAL A 445 32.67 5.51 -9.06
CA VAL A 445 32.87 4.97 -10.43
C VAL A 445 33.98 3.93 -10.50
N ASN A 446 35.13 4.19 -9.90
CA ASN A 446 36.28 3.27 -9.94
C ASN A 446 36.02 1.93 -9.27
N VAL A 447 35.00 1.84 -8.41
CA VAL A 447 34.67 0.63 -7.66
C VAL A 447 33.23 0.15 -7.91
N LEU A 448 32.55 0.63 -8.94
CA LEU A 448 31.18 0.20 -9.28
C LEU A 448 31.14 -1.31 -9.53
N GLY A 449 30.06 -1.94 -9.07
CA GLY A 449 29.89 -3.39 -9.19
C GLY A 449 30.82 -4.22 -8.30
N THR A 450 31.75 -3.60 -7.57
CA THR A 450 32.59 -4.28 -6.58
C THR A 450 31.98 -4.21 -5.18
N GLY A 451 32.53 -5.00 -4.25
CA GLY A 451 32.15 -4.95 -2.84
C GLY A 451 32.38 -3.62 -2.12
N ASN A 452 32.91 -2.57 -2.79
CA ASN A 452 33.21 -1.23 -2.24
C ASN A 452 32.16 -0.14 -2.59
N PHE A 453 31.21 -0.41 -3.48
CA PHE A 453 30.04 0.45 -3.72
C PHE A 453 28.73 -0.34 -3.92
N ALA A 454 28.82 -1.63 -4.26
CA ALA A 454 27.66 -2.45 -4.53
C ALA A 454 26.72 -2.59 -3.31
N LYS A 455 27.23 -2.51 -2.07
CA LYS A 455 26.37 -2.67 -0.89
C LYS A 455 25.46 -1.47 -0.69
N ARG A 456 25.98 -0.24 -0.79
CA ARG A 456 25.14 0.97 -0.74
C ARG A 456 24.25 1.09 -1.98
N ALA A 457 24.76 0.77 -3.17
CA ALA A 457 23.95 0.80 -4.39
C ALA A 457 22.76 -0.17 -4.34
N ALA A 458 22.94 -1.36 -3.77
CA ALA A 458 21.86 -2.34 -3.62
C ALA A 458 20.69 -1.84 -2.76
N LEU A 459 20.91 -0.86 -1.88
CA LEU A 459 19.83 -0.24 -1.09
C LEU A 459 18.93 0.66 -1.93
N ALA A 460 19.35 1.07 -3.13
CA ALA A 460 18.56 1.90 -4.04
C ALA A 460 17.23 1.24 -4.44
N GLN A 461 17.16 -0.10 -4.42
CA GLN A 461 15.92 -0.83 -4.68
C GLN A 461 14.78 -0.50 -3.68
N TYR A 462 15.13 0.03 -2.50
CA TYR A 462 14.16 0.40 -1.46
C TYR A 462 13.76 1.87 -1.51
N ALA A 463 14.17 2.63 -2.53
CA ALA A 463 13.86 4.04 -2.68
C ALA A 463 13.26 4.32 -4.06
N THR A 464 12.47 5.38 -4.16
CA THR A 464 11.96 5.87 -5.46
C THR A 464 12.86 6.91 -6.08
N LYS A 465 13.65 7.62 -5.27
CA LYS A 465 14.49 8.74 -5.70
C LYS A 465 15.86 8.65 -5.04
N ALA A 466 16.92 8.61 -5.85
CA ALA A 466 18.28 8.83 -5.40
C ALA A 466 18.61 10.32 -5.47
N ILE A 467 19.05 10.90 -4.38
CA ILE A 467 19.59 12.27 -4.34
C ILE A 467 21.11 12.18 -4.18
N ILE A 468 21.83 12.76 -5.14
CA ILE A 468 23.28 12.68 -5.26
C ILE A 468 23.88 14.05 -4.93
N GLU A 469 24.80 14.11 -3.97
CA GLU A 469 25.44 15.36 -3.53
C GLU A 469 26.87 15.56 -4.05
N TYR A 470 27.56 14.50 -4.46
CA TYR A 470 28.99 14.51 -4.84
C TYR A 470 29.42 15.73 -5.64
N GLY A 471 30.57 16.33 -5.30
CA GLY A 471 31.13 17.48 -6.01
C GLY A 471 32.42 18.02 -5.39
N PRO A 472 32.42 18.50 -4.13
CA PRO A 472 33.59 19.19 -3.58
C PRO A 472 34.85 18.29 -3.52
N ASN A 473 34.65 17.02 -3.13
CA ASN A 473 35.71 16.01 -3.08
C ASN A 473 36.23 15.60 -4.45
N ASP A 474 35.41 15.62 -5.49
CA ASP A 474 35.83 15.30 -6.86
C ASP A 474 36.82 16.35 -7.42
N ILE A 475 36.61 17.61 -7.08
CA ILE A 475 37.21 18.73 -7.81
C ILE A 475 38.49 19.25 -7.13
N GLY A 476 38.62 19.12 -5.81
CA GLY A 476 39.80 19.66 -5.13
C GLY A 476 40.07 19.31 -3.67
N THR A 477 39.13 18.76 -2.90
CA THR A 477 39.41 18.44 -1.48
C THR A 477 39.96 17.03 -1.27
N VAL A 478 39.78 16.13 -2.23
CA VAL A 478 40.24 14.74 -2.17
C VAL A 478 40.85 14.31 -3.50
N GLU A 479 40.14 14.57 -4.59
CA GLU A 479 40.54 14.30 -5.96
C GLU A 479 40.90 15.60 -6.69
N ALA A 480 41.51 15.49 -7.87
CA ALA A 480 41.92 16.62 -8.71
C ALA A 480 41.24 16.59 -10.09
N ARG A 481 39.95 16.25 -10.15
CA ARG A 481 39.21 16.11 -11.41
C ARG A 481 38.95 17.48 -12.06
N THR A 482 38.79 17.47 -13.38
CA THR A 482 38.22 18.60 -14.13
C THR A 482 36.69 18.58 -14.06
N ALA A 483 36.04 19.70 -14.41
CA ALA A 483 34.58 19.75 -14.46
C ALA A 483 33.97 18.72 -15.42
N ALA A 484 34.50 18.64 -16.65
CA ALA A 484 34.12 17.63 -17.64
C ALA A 484 34.27 16.19 -17.13
N GLN A 485 35.35 15.92 -16.39
CA GLN A 485 35.58 14.62 -15.76
C GLN A 485 34.53 14.29 -14.69
N CYS A 486 34.18 15.23 -13.82
CA CYS A 486 33.12 15.05 -12.83
C CYS A 486 31.77 14.76 -13.48
N LEU A 487 31.43 15.45 -14.57
CA LEU A 487 30.18 15.24 -15.31
C LEU A 487 30.13 13.84 -15.96
N ALA A 488 31.26 13.36 -16.49
CA ALA A 488 31.38 12.00 -17.01
C ALA A 488 31.23 10.95 -15.91
N ASP A 489 31.91 11.14 -14.77
CA ASP A 489 31.82 10.22 -13.62
C ASP A 489 30.37 10.12 -13.11
N ARG A 490 29.66 11.25 -13.02
CA ARG A 490 28.25 11.29 -12.65
C ARG A 490 27.37 10.49 -13.62
N ALA A 491 27.53 10.69 -14.93
CA ALA A 491 26.77 9.94 -15.94
C ALA A 491 26.98 8.42 -15.81
N THR A 492 28.22 7.98 -15.55
CA THR A 492 28.55 6.57 -15.31
C THR A 492 27.91 6.04 -14.03
N LEU A 493 28.01 6.79 -12.92
CA LEU A 493 27.35 6.44 -11.66
C LEU A 493 25.83 6.31 -11.85
N TYR A 494 25.20 7.25 -12.55
CA TYR A 494 23.76 7.24 -12.76
C TYR A 494 23.29 6.03 -13.57
N ALA A 495 24.04 5.70 -14.63
CA ALA A 495 23.77 4.49 -15.43
C ALA A 495 23.84 3.22 -14.58
N TYR A 496 24.81 3.13 -13.66
CA TYR A 496 24.91 1.99 -12.74
C TYR A 496 23.76 1.95 -11.73
N LEU A 497 23.36 3.09 -11.15
CA LEU A 497 22.21 3.11 -10.24
C LEU A 497 20.91 2.69 -10.95
N LYS A 498 20.70 3.09 -12.21
CA LYS A 498 19.58 2.62 -13.03
C LYS A 498 19.67 1.12 -13.35
N SER A 499 20.87 0.53 -13.45
CA SER A 499 20.98 -0.91 -13.67
C SER A 499 20.66 -1.73 -12.42
N VAL A 500 21.01 -1.21 -11.23
CA VAL A 500 20.70 -1.84 -9.94
C VAL A 500 19.24 -1.63 -9.53
N ALA A 501 18.67 -0.46 -9.82
CA ALA A 501 17.30 -0.11 -9.52
C ALA A 501 16.63 0.59 -10.74
N PRO A 502 16.06 -0.17 -11.70
CA PRO A 502 15.55 0.37 -12.97
C PRO A 502 14.50 1.48 -12.84
N GLY A 503 13.69 1.45 -11.77
CA GLY A 503 12.64 2.44 -11.52
C GLY A 503 13.09 3.68 -10.75
N ILE A 504 14.35 3.77 -10.29
CA ILE A 504 14.80 4.86 -9.44
C ILE A 504 14.92 6.16 -10.24
N LYS A 505 14.40 7.27 -9.70
CA LYS A 505 14.67 8.61 -10.24
C LYS A 505 15.97 9.16 -9.67
N ILE A 506 16.80 9.81 -10.48
CA ILE A 506 18.10 10.33 -10.07
C ILE A 506 18.07 11.85 -10.09
N TYR A 507 18.33 12.45 -8.93
CA TYR A 507 18.38 13.88 -8.72
C TYR A 507 19.77 14.26 -8.23
N GLN A 508 20.36 15.30 -8.82
CA GLN A 508 21.66 15.82 -8.39
C GLN A 508 21.46 17.14 -7.65
N THR A 509 22.05 17.30 -6.47
CA THR A 509 22.17 18.64 -5.88
C THR A 509 23.25 19.40 -6.64
N THR A 510 23.07 20.69 -6.86
CA THR A 510 24.21 21.55 -7.22
C THR A 510 25.25 21.52 -6.11
N THR A 511 26.52 21.56 -6.49
CA THR A 511 27.69 21.54 -5.62
C THR A 511 27.77 22.82 -4.79
N THR A 512 27.92 22.67 -3.48
CA THR A 512 28.02 23.80 -2.53
C THR A 512 29.35 24.56 -2.68
N PRO A 513 29.41 25.85 -2.28
CA PRO A 513 30.63 26.66 -2.38
C PRO A 513 31.80 26.17 -1.54
N LEU A 514 33.01 26.57 -1.94
CA LEU A 514 34.24 26.41 -1.15
C LEU A 514 34.95 27.76 -1.04
N ALA A 515 35.15 28.23 0.19
CA ALA A 515 35.78 29.52 0.49
C ALA A 515 36.65 29.43 1.74
N THR A 516 37.55 30.37 1.92
CA THR A 516 38.19 30.65 3.22
C THR A 516 37.49 31.82 3.89
N SER A 517 37.67 31.97 5.20
CA SER A 517 37.17 33.12 5.95
C SER A 517 38.19 33.56 6.99
N THR A 518 38.32 34.88 7.20
CA THR A 518 39.16 35.47 8.26
C THR A 518 38.43 35.67 9.59
N ASP A 519 37.12 35.42 9.63
CA ASP A 519 36.24 35.71 10.78
C ASP A 519 35.29 34.56 11.11
N ALA A 520 35.71 33.32 10.86
CA ALA A 520 34.92 32.14 11.22
C ALA A 520 33.58 32.02 10.47
N PHE A 521 33.49 32.55 9.24
CA PHE A 521 32.25 32.67 8.47
C PHE A 521 31.17 33.46 9.22
N ALA A 522 31.56 34.41 10.07
CA ALA A 522 30.61 35.30 10.74
C ALA A 522 30.01 36.32 9.76
N THR A 523 30.76 36.73 8.74
CA THR A 523 30.28 37.69 7.72
C THR A 523 30.59 37.22 6.30
N THR A 524 29.83 37.74 5.34
CA THR A 524 30.04 37.47 3.91
C THR A 524 31.26 38.20 3.34
N GLY A 525 31.55 39.40 3.83
CA GLY A 525 32.65 40.25 3.34
C GLY A 525 34.05 39.73 3.69
N ASN A 526 34.16 38.91 4.74
CA ASN A 526 35.43 38.30 5.17
C ASN A 526 35.70 36.93 4.55
N GLN A 527 34.90 36.53 3.55
CA GLN A 527 35.11 35.29 2.81
C GLN A 527 35.90 35.54 1.52
N THR A 528 36.73 34.57 1.15
CA THR A 528 37.42 34.54 -0.15
C THR A 528 37.10 33.22 -0.87
N PRO A 529 36.40 33.26 -2.01
CA PRO A 529 36.17 32.08 -2.85
C PRO A 529 37.47 31.42 -3.28
N ASN A 530 37.47 30.10 -3.38
CA ASN A 530 38.64 29.39 -3.89
C ASN A 530 38.79 29.61 -5.41
N ALA A 531 39.78 30.43 -5.81
CA ALA A 531 40.01 30.83 -7.20
C ALA A 531 40.22 29.66 -8.19
N THR A 532 40.69 28.50 -7.72
CA THR A 532 40.91 27.31 -8.57
C THR A 532 39.66 26.43 -8.68
N ILE A 533 38.88 26.36 -7.61
CA ILE A 533 37.74 25.42 -7.51
C ILE A 533 36.43 26.07 -7.92
N THR A 534 36.21 27.35 -7.60
CA THR A 534 34.99 28.08 -7.93
C THR A 534 34.64 28.03 -9.43
N PRO A 535 35.57 28.24 -10.38
CA PRO A 535 35.24 28.12 -11.80
C PRO A 535 34.74 26.73 -12.21
N LYS A 536 35.31 25.67 -11.64
CA LYS A 536 34.91 24.28 -11.91
C LYS A 536 33.53 23.96 -11.31
N ILE A 537 33.25 24.45 -10.10
CA ILE A 537 31.92 24.34 -9.47
C ILE A 537 30.87 25.04 -10.33
N THR A 538 31.17 26.23 -10.85
CA THR A 538 30.29 26.98 -11.75
C THR A 538 29.95 26.16 -12.99
N GLU A 539 30.94 25.64 -13.70
CA GLU A 539 30.73 24.81 -14.90
C GLU A 539 29.87 23.56 -14.59
N ILE A 540 30.15 22.88 -13.48
CA ILE A 540 29.39 21.70 -13.05
C ILE A 540 27.94 22.07 -12.70
N ASN A 541 27.72 23.13 -11.94
CA ASN A 541 26.38 23.52 -11.50
C ASN A 541 25.54 24.02 -12.66
N ASP A 542 26.13 24.74 -13.61
CA ASP A 542 25.43 25.19 -14.81
C ASP A 542 25.05 23.98 -15.69
N ALA A 543 25.90 22.95 -15.80
CA ALA A 543 25.57 21.70 -16.48
C ALA A 543 24.45 20.90 -15.77
N VAL A 544 24.44 20.87 -14.43
CA VAL A 544 23.34 20.25 -13.66
C VAL A 544 22.02 20.97 -13.92
N ARG A 545 22.02 22.31 -13.85
CA ARG A 545 20.83 23.14 -14.10
C ARG A 545 20.30 22.99 -15.52
N ALA A 546 21.20 22.79 -16.49
CA ALA A 546 20.83 22.55 -17.88
C ALA A 546 20.17 21.18 -18.11
N GLY A 547 20.26 20.25 -17.16
CA GLY A 547 19.64 18.92 -17.25
C GLY A 547 20.27 17.98 -18.30
N GLY A 548 21.41 18.37 -18.88
CA GLY A 548 22.04 17.65 -20.00
C GLY A 548 22.91 16.45 -19.61
N ILE A 549 22.90 16.01 -18.35
CA ILE A 549 23.68 14.85 -17.90
C ILE A 549 22.86 13.58 -18.16
N ALA A 550 23.43 12.61 -18.86
CA ALA A 550 22.71 11.37 -19.17
C ALA A 550 22.20 10.66 -17.90
N ASN A 551 20.95 10.18 -17.95
CA ASN A 551 20.23 9.52 -16.84
C ASN A 551 19.88 10.41 -15.64
N LEU A 552 20.03 11.74 -15.73
CA LEU A 552 19.57 12.68 -14.72
C LEU A 552 18.08 13.00 -14.91
N ASP A 553 17.26 12.78 -13.88
CA ASP A 553 15.82 13.06 -13.93
C ASP A 553 15.47 14.45 -13.38
N GLY A 554 16.35 15.07 -12.60
CA GLY A 554 16.14 16.40 -12.03
C GLY A 554 17.29 16.89 -11.17
N TYR A 555 17.13 18.05 -10.55
CA TYR A 555 18.14 18.62 -9.65
C TYR A 555 17.52 19.41 -8.50
N TYR A 556 18.31 19.64 -7.46
CA TYR A 556 18.01 20.58 -6.38
C TYR A 556 19.12 21.63 -6.29
N ASP A 557 18.78 22.92 -6.44
CA ASP A 557 19.77 24.00 -6.47
C ASP A 557 20.22 24.45 -5.07
N VAL A 558 20.76 23.50 -4.30
CA VAL A 558 21.27 23.73 -2.94
C VAL A 558 22.34 24.84 -2.91
N SER A 559 23.13 24.99 -3.97
CA SER A 559 24.18 26.00 -4.07
C SER A 559 23.59 27.41 -4.09
N ASP A 560 22.51 27.64 -4.86
CA ASP A 560 21.83 28.95 -4.91
C ASP A 560 21.12 29.29 -3.59
N VAL A 561 20.64 28.26 -2.87
CA VAL A 561 20.08 28.44 -1.52
C VAL A 561 21.14 29.01 -0.58
N VAL A 562 22.34 28.43 -0.57
CA VAL A 562 23.38 28.72 0.43
C VAL A 562 24.39 29.79 0.01
N SER A 563 24.44 30.19 -1.27
CA SER A 563 25.39 31.17 -1.80
C SER A 563 24.83 32.60 -1.83
N THR A 564 25.63 33.62 -1.53
CA THR A 564 25.18 35.03 -1.53
C THR A 564 24.61 35.48 -2.87
N ALA A 565 25.16 34.97 -3.96
CA ALA A 565 24.61 35.03 -5.31
C ALA A 565 24.99 33.77 -6.08
N ARG A 566 24.26 33.50 -7.18
CA ARG A 566 24.55 32.40 -8.09
C ARG A 566 26.02 32.40 -8.50
N ASN A 567 26.68 31.26 -8.32
CA ASN A 567 28.08 31.04 -8.70
C ASN A 567 29.09 32.02 -8.05
N SER A 568 28.70 32.71 -6.96
CA SER A 568 29.59 33.62 -6.22
C SER A 568 30.76 32.93 -5.53
N GLY A 569 30.59 31.65 -5.17
CA GLY A 569 31.55 30.94 -4.33
C GLY A 569 31.59 31.41 -2.87
N ILE A 570 30.64 32.26 -2.44
CA ILE A 570 30.57 32.83 -1.09
C ILE A 570 29.32 32.32 -0.38
N TRP A 571 29.47 31.79 0.83
CA TRP A 571 28.37 31.34 1.66
C TRP A 571 27.58 32.53 2.24
N LYS A 572 26.26 32.41 2.31
CA LYS A 572 25.39 33.36 3.04
C LYS A 572 25.70 33.31 4.54
N CYS A 573 25.79 34.48 5.18
CA CYS A 573 25.90 34.62 6.64
C CYS A 573 24.80 35.56 7.19
N PRO A 574 23.53 35.11 7.30
CA PRO A 574 22.50 35.87 8.01
C PRO A 574 22.88 36.26 9.44
N ALA A 575 22.26 37.30 10.00
CA ALA A 575 22.54 37.72 11.37
C ALA A 575 22.22 36.58 12.38
N GLY A 576 23.17 36.30 13.30
CA GLY A 576 23.04 35.22 14.28
C GLY A 576 23.30 33.82 13.73
N TYR A 577 23.84 33.72 12.52
CA TYR A 577 24.04 32.45 11.81
C TYR A 577 25.49 32.29 11.37
N THR A 578 26.15 31.25 11.88
CA THR A 578 27.46 30.80 11.39
C THR A 578 27.24 29.51 10.60
N PRO A 579 27.25 29.55 9.25
CA PRO A 579 26.87 28.40 8.43
C PRO A 579 27.88 27.26 8.52
N MET A 580 29.16 27.58 8.68
CA MET A 580 30.28 26.69 8.37
C MET A 580 31.30 26.68 9.52
N THR A 581 32.10 25.61 9.58
CA THR A 581 33.30 25.60 10.43
C THR A 581 34.42 26.48 9.86
N ASN A 582 35.31 26.98 10.73
CA ASN A 582 36.52 27.74 10.34
C ASN A 582 37.48 26.94 9.46
N SER A 583 37.43 25.60 9.54
CA SER A 583 38.34 24.68 8.86
C SER A 583 37.97 24.51 7.38
N GLY A 584 38.32 25.51 6.56
CA GLY A 584 38.33 25.38 5.10
C GLY A 584 36.99 25.54 4.37
N GLY A 585 35.93 25.98 5.06
CA GLY A 585 34.66 26.36 4.40
C GLY A 585 33.96 25.26 3.61
N LEU A 586 34.18 24.00 4.00
CA LEU A 586 33.63 22.81 3.35
C LEU A 586 32.41 22.24 4.08
N HIS A 587 32.49 22.12 5.41
CA HIS A 587 31.45 21.46 6.21
C HIS A 587 30.52 22.48 6.88
N PRO A 588 29.20 22.38 6.65
CA PRO A 588 28.23 23.13 7.41
C PRO A 588 28.24 22.76 8.90
N LEU A 589 27.90 23.72 9.76
CA LEU A 589 27.47 23.48 11.13
C LEU A 589 25.98 23.10 11.13
N GLN A 590 25.46 22.65 12.28
CA GLN A 590 24.02 22.36 12.46
C GLN A 590 23.12 23.48 11.90
N ALA A 591 23.47 24.75 12.17
CA ALA A 591 22.73 25.90 11.63
C ALA A 591 22.69 25.88 10.10
N GLY A 592 23.83 25.62 9.45
CA GLY A 592 23.96 25.49 8.00
C GLY A 592 23.05 24.45 7.39
N TYR A 593 23.01 23.26 7.99
CA TYR A 593 22.11 22.19 7.55
C TYR A 593 20.62 22.55 7.76
N LYS A 594 20.28 23.18 8.89
CA LYS A 594 18.91 23.65 9.16
C LYS A 594 18.45 24.70 8.17
N TYR A 595 19.33 25.60 7.74
CA TYR A 595 18.98 26.60 6.73
C TYR A 595 18.59 25.98 5.39
N VAL A 596 19.27 24.90 4.97
CA VAL A 596 18.87 24.16 3.77
C VAL A 596 17.50 23.51 3.95
N ARG A 597 17.22 22.91 5.12
CA ARG A 597 15.88 22.40 5.44
C ARG A 597 14.83 23.50 5.38
N ASP A 598 15.06 24.61 6.07
CA ASP A 598 14.10 25.70 6.23
C ASP A 598 13.84 26.44 4.91
N SER A 599 14.73 26.30 3.92
CA SER A 599 14.49 26.78 2.55
C SER A 599 13.39 25.99 1.81
N GLY A 600 13.06 24.78 2.27
CA GLY A 600 12.08 23.90 1.61
C GLY A 600 12.54 23.35 0.27
N ILE A 601 13.83 23.46 -0.09
CA ILE A 601 14.33 23.10 -1.44
C ILE A 601 14.04 21.65 -1.82
N PHE A 602 13.93 20.74 -0.85
CA PHE A 602 13.64 19.32 -1.08
C PHE A 602 12.16 18.95 -0.91
N ALA A 603 11.28 19.91 -0.62
CA ALA A 603 9.85 19.69 -0.44
C ALA A 603 9.05 19.71 -1.76
N ALA A 604 9.67 20.11 -2.87
CA ALA A 604 9.07 20.26 -4.19
C ALA A 604 9.25 19.04 -5.09
#